data_AF-A0A3Q1C4A9-F1
#
_entry.id   AF-A0A3Q1C4A9-F1
#
_cell.length_a   1.000
_cell.length_b   1.000
_cell.length_c   1.000
_cell.angle_alpha   90.00
_cell.angle_beta   90.00
_cell.angle_gamma   90.00
#
_symmetry.space_group_name_H-M   'P 1'
#
loop_
_entity.id
_entity.type
_entity.pdbx_description
1 polymer ?
#
loop_
_entity_poly.entity_id
_entity_poly.type
_entity_poly.pdbx_seq_one_letter_code
_entity_poly.pdbx_strand_id
1 'polypeptide(L)'
;MAGQIILPVLLLGIISKFFKIKFSSLPFMTSIDRFFSFFPGTLYPIGGTTSARSLDGSSPRIALLRPFVYFGHTYNQIYVNHNGDLTFNAPWYSYIPQRFPMYGSRDIIAPFWTDIDIRRNGQINYTQYTNGTVLQQATQDINTYFPELNFTATLVFVATWYQVPYFPYSGTQTTFQAVLISDGRYSFVLMNYGIIARPTHRVEAGYDTINSTHHLSIPGTYLAQLLNRTAYLSNVNVPGRFAFRVDNGSRVTVPVLRSAPAPQQACSVTTSSAPSHKSAGQLPFSFPARQCRDAPAP
;
A
#
# COMPACT_ATOMS: atom_id res chain seq x y z
N MET A 1 -68.80 27.91 29.08
CA MET A 1 -68.15 29.07 28.43
C MET A 1 -66.91 28.51 27.72
N ALA A 2 -67.03 28.11 26.46
CA ALA A 2 -66.58 28.86 25.26
C ALA A 2 -65.07 29.18 25.31
N GLY A 3 -64.21 28.80 24.36
CA GLY A 3 -64.39 28.21 23.03
C GLY A 3 -63.06 27.73 22.41
N GLN A 4 -63.18 27.26 21.17
CA GLN A 4 -62.25 26.51 20.29
C GLN A 4 -60.88 27.17 19.98
N ILE A 5 -59.91 26.38 19.47
CA ILE A 5 -59.39 26.43 18.06
C ILE A 5 -58.23 25.40 17.84
N ILE A 6 -58.51 24.39 16.98
CA ILE A 6 -57.77 23.84 15.80
C ILE A 6 -56.26 23.47 15.87
N LEU A 7 -55.96 22.17 15.63
CA LEU A 7 -54.72 21.51 15.11
C LEU A 7 -54.59 21.72 13.57
N PRO A 8 -53.51 21.43 12.77
CA PRO A 8 -52.22 20.75 13.03
C PRO A 8 -50.96 21.16 12.13
N VAL A 9 -49.84 20.40 12.24
CA VAL A 9 -48.86 19.97 11.18
C VAL A 9 -47.76 20.92 10.58
N LEU A 10 -46.49 20.40 10.62
CA LEU A 10 -45.24 20.61 9.84
C LEU A 10 -44.65 22.02 9.54
N LEU A 11 -43.33 22.21 9.79
CA LEU A 11 -42.32 22.49 8.73
C LEU A 11 -40.85 22.46 9.24
N LEU A 12 -39.96 21.85 8.45
CA LEU A 12 -38.50 22.07 8.44
C LEU A 12 -38.19 23.45 7.84
N GLY A 13 -37.20 24.18 8.37
CA GLY A 13 -36.47 25.20 7.60
C GLY A 13 -35.89 26.39 8.38
N ILE A 14 -34.56 26.42 8.42
CA ILE A 14 -33.66 27.60 8.40
C ILE A 14 -33.60 28.48 9.67
N ILE A 15 -32.40 28.61 10.25
CA ILE A 15 -31.69 29.89 10.45
C ILE A 15 -30.18 29.61 10.56
N SER A 16 -29.47 30.09 9.54
CA SER A 16 -28.07 30.48 9.59
C SER A 16 -27.91 31.69 10.50
N LYS A 17 -26.95 31.65 11.44
CA LYS A 17 -25.99 32.75 11.71
C LYS A 17 -25.09 32.43 12.92
N PHE A 18 -23.87 32.94 12.83
CA PHE A 18 -22.79 33.05 13.83
C PHE A 18 -21.80 31.89 13.99
N PHE A 19 -20.78 31.85 13.11
CA PHE A 19 -19.37 31.98 13.53
C PHE A 19 -18.54 32.52 12.36
N LYS A 20 -18.18 33.81 12.40
CA LYS A 20 -17.18 34.41 11.50
C LYS A 20 -15.80 34.17 12.10
N ILE A 21 -14.99 33.31 11.51
CA ILE A 21 -13.53 33.29 11.76
C ILE A 21 -12.86 34.00 10.59
N LYS A 22 -12.28 35.18 10.86
CA LYS A 22 -11.40 35.90 9.93
C LYS A 22 -10.07 35.16 9.84
N PHE A 23 -9.71 34.67 8.67
CA PHE A 23 -8.31 34.38 8.33
C PHE A 23 -7.74 35.60 7.61
N SER A 24 -6.99 36.43 8.33
CA SER A 24 -6.14 37.46 7.74
C SER A 24 -4.74 37.33 8.33
N SER A 25 -3.75 37.26 7.44
CA SER A 25 -2.29 37.25 7.64
C SER A 25 -1.63 35.92 8.04
N LEU A 26 -1.22 35.13 7.04
CA LEU A 26 -0.03 34.27 7.06
C LEU A 26 0.65 34.39 5.68
N PRO A 27 1.99 34.37 5.61
CA PRO A 27 2.74 34.84 4.45
C PRO A 27 2.57 33.91 3.25
N PHE A 28 2.66 34.53 2.09
CA PHE A 28 2.72 33.93 0.76
C PHE A 28 3.64 32.69 0.75
N MET A 29 3.05 31.49 0.82
CA MET A 29 3.76 30.22 0.70
C MET A 29 4.05 29.99 -0.78
N THR A 30 5.26 30.34 -1.20
CA THR A 30 5.84 29.85 -2.45
C THR A 30 6.28 28.39 -2.25
N SER A 31 6.22 27.60 -3.33
CA SER A 31 6.80 26.25 -3.49
C SER A 31 5.89 25.04 -3.19
N ILE A 32 5.17 24.59 -4.22
CA ILE A 32 5.07 23.25 -4.85
C ILE A 32 5.22 21.94 -4.01
N ASP A 33 5.65 21.90 -2.75
CA ASP A 33 6.05 20.66 -2.05
C ASP A 33 4.96 19.95 -1.19
N ARG A 34 3.68 19.95 -1.60
CA ARG A 34 2.64 19.16 -0.89
C ARG A 34 1.62 18.47 -1.79
N PHE A 35 2.09 17.68 -2.75
CA PHE A 35 1.26 16.66 -3.41
C PHE A 35 1.78 15.24 -3.11
N PHE A 36 1.89 14.89 -1.82
CA PHE A 36 1.94 13.49 -1.41
C PHE A 36 0.52 13.04 -1.10
N SER A 37 -0.18 12.57 -2.13
CA SER A 37 -1.50 11.96 -1.96
C SER A 37 -1.33 10.66 -1.17
N PHE A 38 -1.79 10.68 0.08
CA PHE A 38 -2.01 9.49 0.90
C PHE A 38 -2.93 8.52 0.15
N PHE A 39 -2.51 7.26 -0.01
CA PHE A 39 -3.34 6.17 -0.54
C PHE A 39 -3.85 5.30 0.62
N PRO A 40 -5.00 5.63 1.23
CA PRO A 40 -5.53 4.89 2.39
C PRO A 40 -5.89 3.41 2.13
N GLY A 41 -5.70 2.88 0.92
CA GLY A 41 -6.20 1.56 0.52
C GLY A 41 -5.15 0.46 0.26
N THR A 42 -3.85 0.77 0.25
CA THR A 42 -2.84 -0.21 -0.22
C THR A 42 -2.25 -1.08 0.91
N LEU A 43 -2.30 -0.64 2.16
CA LEU A 43 -1.71 -1.39 3.28
C LEU A 43 -2.68 -2.41 3.87
N TYR A 44 -2.15 -3.57 4.23
CA TYR A 44 -2.83 -4.51 5.12
C TYR A 44 -2.83 -3.95 6.56
N PRO A 45 -3.72 -4.42 7.46
CA PRO A 45 -3.76 -3.92 8.83
C PRO A 45 -2.39 -3.94 9.52
N ILE A 46 -2.02 -2.81 10.11
CA ILE A 46 -0.77 -2.63 10.84
C ILE A 46 -1.04 -3.04 12.29
N GLY A 47 -0.29 -4.01 12.80
CA GLY A 47 -0.45 -4.46 14.18
C GLY A 47 0.32 -5.73 14.50
N GLY A 48 -0.02 -6.34 15.63
CA GLY A 48 0.64 -7.51 16.18
C GLY A 48 1.82 -7.17 17.08
N THR A 49 2.86 -7.99 17.02
CA THR A 49 4.06 -7.81 17.84
C THR A 49 4.92 -6.69 17.28
N THR A 50 5.42 -5.82 18.15
CA THR A 50 6.39 -4.77 17.82
C THR A 50 7.80 -5.28 18.11
N SER A 51 8.70 -5.20 17.12
CA SER A 51 10.12 -5.52 17.34
C SER A 51 10.76 -4.55 18.34
N ALA A 52 11.69 -5.04 19.15
CA ALA A 52 12.45 -4.21 20.08
C ALA A 52 13.29 -3.19 19.29
N ARG A 53 13.36 -1.94 19.78
CA ARG A 53 14.12 -0.89 19.09
C ARG A 53 15.62 -1.18 19.15
N SER A 54 16.26 -1.14 17.99
CA SER A 54 17.71 -1.21 17.80
C SER A 54 18.07 -0.53 16.49
N LEU A 55 19.35 -0.22 16.26
CA LEU A 55 19.82 0.23 14.95
C LEU A 55 19.75 -0.95 13.97
N ASP A 56 20.74 -1.84 14.04
CA ASP A 56 20.82 -3.03 13.20
C ASP A 56 20.31 -4.26 13.96
N GLY A 57 19.00 -4.42 14.01
CA GLY A 57 18.34 -5.51 14.73
C GLY A 57 17.50 -6.42 13.85
N SER A 58 16.83 -7.36 14.51
CA SER A 58 15.87 -8.28 13.90
C SER A 58 14.89 -8.74 14.97
N SER A 59 13.72 -9.21 14.56
CA SER A 59 12.82 -9.93 15.45
C SER A 59 13.49 -11.20 16.00
N PRO A 60 13.01 -11.75 17.12
CA PRO A 60 13.24 -13.16 17.45
C PRO A 60 12.75 -14.08 16.31
N ARG A 61 13.08 -15.38 16.37
CA ARG A 61 12.53 -16.37 15.44
C ARG A 61 11.01 -16.40 15.55
N ILE A 62 10.30 -16.11 14.47
CA ILE A 62 8.85 -16.18 14.41
C ILE A 62 8.46 -17.53 13.80
N ALA A 63 7.78 -18.38 14.56
CA ALA A 63 7.18 -19.59 14.01
C ALA A 63 5.98 -19.25 13.13
N LEU A 64 5.94 -19.76 11.90
CA LEU A 64 4.80 -19.57 11.02
C LEU A 64 3.67 -20.50 11.42
N LEU A 65 2.43 -19.98 11.48
CA LEU A 65 1.26 -20.79 11.88
C LEU A 65 0.90 -21.87 10.84
N ARG A 66 1.36 -21.70 9.60
CA ARG A 66 1.34 -22.69 8.52
C ARG A 66 2.65 -22.60 7.74
N PRO A 67 3.14 -23.68 7.13
CA PRO A 67 4.33 -23.62 6.29
C PRO A 67 4.15 -22.63 5.13
N PHE A 68 5.22 -21.93 4.75
CA PHE A 68 5.27 -21.06 3.58
C PHE A 68 6.28 -21.62 2.58
N VAL A 69 5.88 -21.78 1.32
CA VAL A 69 6.75 -22.30 0.26
C VAL A 69 7.37 -21.11 -0.48
N TYR A 70 8.69 -21.05 -0.51
CA TYR A 70 9.45 -20.03 -1.22
C TYR A 70 10.40 -20.69 -2.21
N PHE A 71 10.05 -20.62 -3.49
CA PHE A 71 10.72 -21.23 -4.64
C PHE A 71 11.06 -22.72 -4.42
N GLY A 72 10.07 -23.50 -3.99
CA GLY A 72 10.22 -24.93 -3.71
C GLY A 72 10.81 -25.27 -2.32
N HIS A 73 11.30 -24.27 -1.57
CA HIS A 73 11.75 -24.45 -0.19
C HIS A 73 10.62 -24.17 0.80
N THR A 74 10.32 -25.15 1.66
CA THR A 74 9.30 -24.99 2.71
C THR A 74 9.91 -24.41 3.97
N TYR A 75 9.38 -23.29 4.44
CA TYR A 75 9.78 -22.62 5.66
C TYR A 75 8.68 -22.65 6.72
N ASN A 76 9.07 -22.95 7.96
CA ASN A 76 8.20 -22.94 9.14
C ASN A 76 8.51 -21.76 10.08
N GLN A 77 9.42 -20.89 9.67
CA GLN A 77 9.85 -19.74 10.47
C GLN A 77 10.24 -18.58 9.57
N ILE A 78 10.27 -17.39 10.16
CA ILE A 78 10.68 -16.16 9.50
C ILE A 78 11.28 -15.18 10.52
N TYR A 79 12.09 -14.26 10.03
CA TYR A 79 12.67 -13.14 10.77
C TYR A 79 12.32 -11.84 10.05
N VAL A 80 11.95 -10.82 10.83
CA VAL A 80 11.69 -9.47 10.33
C VAL A 80 12.88 -8.60 10.71
N ASN A 81 13.71 -8.25 9.73
CA ASN A 81 14.96 -7.54 9.96
C ASN A 81 14.74 -6.02 9.94
N HIS A 82 15.50 -5.28 10.75
CA HIS A 82 15.22 -3.86 10.95
C HIS A 82 15.45 -3.02 9.70
N ASN A 83 16.39 -3.45 8.86
CA ASN A 83 16.80 -2.76 7.66
C ASN A 83 15.90 -3.02 6.44
N GLY A 84 14.71 -3.59 6.63
CA GLY A 84 13.68 -3.61 5.58
C GLY A 84 13.62 -4.87 4.74
N ASP A 85 14.11 -5.98 5.28
CA ASP A 85 14.11 -7.30 4.67
C ASP A 85 13.58 -8.40 5.61
N LEU A 86 13.20 -9.52 5.01
CA LEU A 86 12.79 -10.75 5.67
C LEU A 86 13.75 -11.87 5.28
N THR A 87 14.09 -12.72 6.25
CA THR A 87 14.89 -13.93 6.06
C THR A 87 14.26 -15.12 6.78
N PHE A 88 14.57 -16.34 6.36
CA PHE A 88 13.90 -17.53 6.91
C PHE A 88 14.75 -18.32 7.92
N ASN A 89 16.05 -18.46 7.70
CA ASN A 89 16.88 -19.38 8.50
C ASN A 89 17.52 -18.74 9.74
N ALA A 90 17.90 -17.47 9.65
CA ALA A 90 18.55 -16.72 10.72
C ALA A 90 18.24 -15.23 10.57
N PRO A 91 18.37 -14.43 11.65
CA PRO A 91 18.29 -12.97 11.54
C PRO A 91 19.38 -12.45 10.60
N TRP A 92 19.17 -11.25 10.08
CA TRP A 92 20.13 -10.55 9.24
C TRP A 92 20.19 -9.08 9.65
N TYR A 93 21.41 -8.58 9.83
CA TYR A 93 21.64 -7.25 10.40
C TYR A 93 22.27 -6.26 9.39
N SER A 94 22.51 -6.68 8.14
CA SER A 94 23.16 -5.80 7.17
C SER A 94 22.27 -4.60 6.83
N TYR A 95 22.83 -3.42 6.98
CA TYR A 95 22.23 -2.14 6.58
C TYR A 95 22.65 -1.69 5.17
N ILE A 96 23.64 -2.38 4.56
CA ILE A 96 24.13 -2.07 3.22
C ILE A 96 23.42 -2.98 2.20
N PRO A 97 22.55 -2.43 1.34
CA PRO A 97 21.83 -3.24 0.37
C PRO A 97 22.76 -3.71 -0.76
N GLN A 98 22.64 -4.99 -1.08
CA GLN A 98 23.25 -5.62 -2.25
C GLN A 98 22.21 -5.70 -3.36
N ARG A 99 22.64 -5.46 -4.60
CA ARG A 99 21.76 -5.55 -5.76
C ARG A 99 21.44 -7.01 -6.06
N PHE A 100 20.19 -7.34 -6.37
CA PHE A 100 19.86 -8.68 -6.87
C PHE A 100 20.20 -8.81 -8.36
N PRO A 101 20.73 -9.96 -8.83
CA PRO A 101 21.10 -11.14 -8.04
C PRO A 101 22.34 -10.93 -7.16
N MET A 102 22.28 -11.36 -5.90
CA MET A 102 23.38 -11.28 -4.94
C MET A 102 24.32 -12.49 -5.00
N TYR A 103 23.89 -13.62 -5.60
CA TYR A 103 24.60 -14.91 -5.59
C TYR A 103 25.01 -15.36 -4.18
N GLY A 104 24.14 -15.07 -3.21
CA GLY A 104 24.36 -15.32 -1.78
C GLY A 104 23.84 -16.69 -1.33
N SER A 105 24.08 -17.01 -0.07
CA SER A 105 23.67 -18.29 0.53
C SER A 105 22.33 -18.18 1.29
N ARG A 106 21.44 -17.26 0.89
CA ARG A 106 20.23 -16.95 1.66
C ARG A 106 19.04 -16.58 0.79
N ASP A 107 17.89 -17.08 1.21
CA ASP A 107 16.58 -16.61 0.74
C ASP A 107 16.18 -15.33 1.48
N ILE A 108 15.88 -14.29 0.69
CA ILE A 108 15.56 -12.94 1.17
C ILE A 108 14.36 -12.36 0.43
N ILE A 109 13.49 -11.69 1.18
CA ILE A 109 12.42 -10.85 0.63
C ILE A 109 12.67 -9.43 1.16
N ALA A 110 13.02 -8.51 0.26
CA ALA A 110 13.34 -7.14 0.60
C ALA A 110 12.26 -6.21 0.03
N PRO A 111 11.16 -5.89 0.75
CA PRO A 111 10.24 -4.86 0.28
C PRO A 111 10.93 -3.49 0.17
N PHE A 112 11.90 -3.19 1.03
CA PHE A 112 12.66 -1.94 1.00
C PHE A 112 13.93 -2.06 1.86
N TRP A 113 14.98 -2.71 1.36
CA TRP A 113 16.23 -2.90 2.12
C TRP A 113 17.10 -1.64 2.07
N THR A 114 17.34 -1.00 3.22
CA THR A 114 18.22 0.17 3.40
C THR A 114 18.61 0.33 4.89
N ASP A 115 19.55 1.22 5.17
CA ASP A 115 19.93 1.59 6.54
C ASP A 115 18.82 2.39 7.26
N ILE A 116 18.16 1.74 8.24
CA ILE A 116 16.99 2.23 8.98
C ILE A 116 17.33 2.40 10.47
N ASP A 117 16.92 3.52 11.09
CA ASP A 117 17.22 3.83 12.49
C ASP A 117 15.98 3.94 13.38
N ILE A 118 15.45 2.80 13.83
CA ILE A 118 14.26 2.79 14.71
C ILE A 118 14.55 3.06 16.19
N ARG A 119 15.76 3.50 16.57
CA ARG A 119 16.12 3.70 18.00
C ARG A 119 15.27 4.76 18.69
N ARG A 120 14.82 5.77 17.94
CA ARG A 120 14.06 6.92 18.46
C ARG A 120 12.59 6.91 18.04
N ASN A 121 12.33 6.76 16.75
CA ASN A 121 10.98 6.85 16.16
C ASN A 121 10.72 5.70 15.19
N GLY A 122 9.46 5.59 14.75
CA GLY A 122 9.02 4.48 13.93
C GLY A 122 8.91 3.18 14.74
N GLN A 123 8.35 2.18 14.09
CA GLN A 123 8.19 0.84 14.65
C GLN A 123 8.10 -0.20 13.54
N ILE A 124 8.50 -1.42 13.89
CA ILE A 124 8.39 -2.57 13.00
C ILE A 124 7.40 -3.53 13.65
N ASN A 125 6.29 -3.78 12.95
CA ASN A 125 5.19 -4.61 13.43
C ASN A 125 5.04 -5.84 12.57
N TYR A 126 4.72 -6.98 13.19
CA TYR A 126 4.39 -8.19 12.46
C TYR A 126 3.27 -8.99 13.11
N THR A 127 2.46 -9.63 12.27
CA THR A 127 1.31 -10.42 12.69
C THR A 127 0.98 -11.50 11.66
N GLN A 128 0.23 -12.52 12.09
CA GLN A 128 -0.22 -13.62 11.23
C GLN A 128 -1.72 -13.82 11.39
N TYR A 129 -2.37 -14.18 10.31
CA TYR A 129 -3.78 -14.50 10.25
C TYR A 129 -3.97 -15.87 9.62
N THR A 130 -4.89 -16.66 10.19
CA THR A 130 -5.36 -17.94 9.64
C THR A 130 -6.88 -18.02 9.59
N ASN A 131 -7.58 -16.93 9.92
CA ASN A 131 -9.02 -16.72 9.80
C ASN A 131 -9.34 -15.21 9.73
N GLY A 132 -10.60 -14.88 9.52
CA GLY A 132 -11.10 -13.50 9.57
C GLY A 132 -11.00 -12.72 8.25
N THR A 133 -11.32 -11.43 8.33
CA THR A 133 -11.47 -10.54 7.17
C THR A 133 -10.17 -10.32 6.39
N VAL A 134 -9.02 -10.43 7.05
CA VAL A 134 -7.71 -10.29 6.39
C VAL A 134 -7.44 -11.43 5.39
N LEU A 135 -7.88 -12.67 5.70
CA LEU A 135 -7.80 -13.79 4.76
C LEU A 135 -8.75 -13.58 3.57
N GLN A 136 -9.93 -13.02 3.81
CA GLN A 136 -10.91 -12.73 2.76
C GLN A 136 -10.35 -11.67 1.79
N GLN A 137 -9.77 -10.60 2.34
CA GLN A 137 -9.07 -9.57 1.55
C GLN A 137 -7.92 -10.19 0.73
N ALA A 138 -7.05 -10.98 1.35
CA ALA A 138 -5.95 -11.65 0.67
C ALA A 138 -6.43 -12.60 -0.44
N THR A 139 -7.50 -13.34 -0.18
CA THR A 139 -8.12 -14.22 -1.18
C THR A 139 -8.64 -13.43 -2.37
N GLN A 140 -9.33 -12.31 -2.12
CA GLN A 140 -9.85 -11.43 -3.17
C GLN A 140 -8.71 -10.79 -3.98
N ASP A 141 -7.67 -10.28 -3.31
CA ASP A 141 -6.51 -9.66 -3.96
C ASP A 141 -5.83 -10.67 -4.90
N ILE A 142 -5.49 -11.86 -4.41
CA ILE A 142 -4.82 -12.88 -5.23
C ILE A 142 -5.69 -13.35 -6.39
N ASN A 143 -6.98 -13.62 -6.17
CA ASN A 143 -7.88 -14.02 -7.26
C ASN A 143 -8.11 -12.88 -8.28
N THR A 144 -7.93 -11.62 -7.88
CA THR A 144 -7.97 -10.48 -8.82
C THR A 144 -6.71 -10.43 -9.68
N TYR A 145 -5.54 -10.69 -9.09
CA TYR A 145 -4.25 -10.56 -9.79
C TYR A 145 -3.87 -11.82 -10.57
N PHE A 146 -4.33 -12.99 -10.14
CA PHE A 146 -4.03 -14.32 -10.68
C PHE A 146 -5.33 -15.14 -10.81
N PRO A 147 -6.28 -14.72 -11.68
CA PRO A 147 -7.62 -15.30 -11.78
C PRO A 147 -7.63 -16.79 -12.20
N GLU A 148 -6.52 -17.31 -12.71
CA GLU A 148 -6.39 -18.69 -13.20
C GLU A 148 -6.14 -19.75 -12.10
N LEU A 149 -5.84 -19.34 -10.86
CA LEU A 149 -5.30 -20.26 -9.84
C LEU A 149 -6.32 -20.86 -8.87
N ASN A 150 -7.57 -20.38 -8.86
CA ASN A 150 -8.63 -20.71 -7.89
C ASN A 150 -8.09 -20.77 -6.44
N PHE A 151 -7.77 -19.60 -5.90
CA PHE A 151 -7.02 -19.46 -4.66
C PHE A 151 -7.93 -19.19 -3.45
N THR A 152 -7.57 -19.71 -2.28
CA THR A 152 -8.21 -19.37 -0.99
C THR A 152 -7.15 -19.30 0.10
N ALA A 153 -6.85 -18.10 0.61
CA ALA A 153 -5.80 -17.91 1.60
C ALA A 153 -6.09 -18.72 2.87
N THR A 154 -5.06 -19.39 3.38
CA THR A 154 -5.07 -20.07 4.68
C THR A 154 -4.04 -19.51 5.66
N LEU A 155 -3.05 -18.78 5.14
CA LEU A 155 -2.07 -18.00 5.88
C LEU A 155 -1.93 -16.61 5.26
N VAL A 156 -1.93 -15.58 6.12
CA VAL A 156 -1.45 -14.23 5.77
C VAL A 156 -0.49 -13.79 6.87
N PHE A 157 0.77 -13.56 6.53
CA PHE A 157 1.77 -12.95 7.41
C PHE A 157 2.02 -11.51 6.92
N VAL A 158 1.89 -10.52 7.81
CA VAL A 158 2.12 -9.11 7.50
C VAL A 158 3.32 -8.63 8.32
N ALA A 159 4.35 -8.10 7.66
CA ALA A 159 5.40 -7.31 8.29
C ALA A 159 5.32 -5.86 7.78
N THR A 160 5.34 -4.91 8.70
CA THR A 160 5.25 -3.48 8.43
C THR A 160 6.42 -2.75 9.07
N TRP A 161 7.14 -1.97 8.28
CA TRP A 161 8.02 -0.92 8.77
C TRP A 161 7.21 0.37 8.72
N TYR A 162 6.76 0.84 9.87
CA TYR A 162 5.82 1.95 9.99
C TYR A 162 6.53 3.23 10.45
N GLN A 163 6.48 4.26 9.61
CA GLN A 163 7.08 5.58 9.84
C GLN A 163 8.54 5.50 10.32
N VAL A 164 9.31 4.59 9.71
CA VAL A 164 10.71 4.37 10.07
C VAL A 164 11.60 5.47 9.45
N PRO A 165 12.56 6.01 10.21
CA PRO A 165 13.52 6.98 9.69
C PRO A 165 14.78 6.28 9.14
N TYR A 166 15.52 6.97 8.27
CA TYR A 166 16.82 6.50 7.80
C TYR A 166 17.93 6.84 8.80
N PHE A 167 19.02 6.06 8.77
CA PHE A 167 20.27 6.42 9.44
C PHE A 167 21.05 7.49 8.65
N PRO A 168 21.91 8.31 9.28
CA PRO A 168 21.78 8.71 10.68
C PRO A 168 20.39 9.32 10.90
N TYR A 169 19.82 9.17 12.09
CA TYR A 169 18.46 9.60 12.41
C TYR A 169 18.09 10.93 11.72
N SER A 170 17.29 10.79 10.65
CA SER A 170 17.01 11.88 9.71
C SER A 170 15.68 12.58 10.00
N GLY A 171 14.87 12.05 10.91
CA GLY A 171 13.49 12.47 11.11
C GLY A 171 12.56 12.13 9.95
N THR A 172 13.02 11.37 8.94
CA THR A 172 12.17 10.92 7.83
C THR A 172 11.10 9.94 8.31
N GLN A 173 10.04 9.81 7.53
CA GLN A 173 8.99 8.83 7.77
C GLN A 173 8.77 8.02 6.51
N THR A 174 9.13 6.75 6.56
CA THR A 174 8.93 5.79 5.48
C THR A 174 8.07 4.64 5.99
N THR A 175 7.03 4.28 5.24
CA THR A 175 6.10 3.19 5.56
C THR A 175 5.99 2.21 4.40
N PHE A 176 6.29 0.94 4.65
CA PHE A 176 6.16 -0.15 3.68
C PHE A 176 5.84 -1.48 4.35
N GLN A 177 5.38 -2.45 3.56
CA GLN A 177 5.03 -3.78 4.02
C GLN A 177 5.56 -4.88 3.10
N ALA A 178 5.84 -6.04 3.69
CA ALA A 178 5.82 -7.32 3.01
C ALA A 178 4.65 -8.14 3.57
N VAL A 179 3.85 -8.72 2.67
CA VAL A 179 2.72 -9.59 3.01
C VAL A 179 2.91 -10.94 2.32
N LEU A 180 3.09 -11.99 3.11
CA LEU A 180 3.21 -13.37 2.64
C LEU A 180 1.83 -14.03 2.72
N ILE A 181 1.34 -14.53 1.60
CA ILE A 181 -0.01 -15.10 1.48
C ILE A 181 0.12 -16.52 0.93
N SER A 182 -0.52 -17.49 1.56
CA SER A 182 -0.50 -18.87 1.07
C SER A 182 -1.79 -19.62 1.36
N ASP A 183 -2.12 -20.58 0.51
CA ASP A 183 -3.17 -21.58 0.75
C ASP A 183 -2.61 -22.95 1.20
N GLY A 184 -1.27 -23.10 1.24
CA GLY A 184 -0.56 -24.35 1.50
C GLY A 184 0.04 -25.01 0.25
N ARG A 185 -0.39 -24.58 -0.96
CA ARG A 185 0.15 -25.01 -2.26
C ARG A 185 0.77 -23.84 -3.02
N TYR A 186 0.03 -22.74 -3.15
CA TYR A 186 0.48 -21.51 -3.75
C TYR A 186 0.96 -20.53 -2.69
N SER A 187 1.95 -19.74 -3.04
CA SER A 187 2.57 -18.77 -2.13
C SER A 187 2.83 -17.48 -2.90
N PHE A 188 2.47 -16.36 -2.28
CA PHE A 188 2.59 -15.04 -2.85
C PHE A 188 3.28 -14.10 -1.87
N VAL A 189 4.02 -13.15 -2.44
CA VAL A 189 4.59 -12.02 -1.71
C VAL A 189 4.02 -10.75 -2.30
N LEU A 190 3.36 -9.95 -1.47
CA LEU A 190 2.97 -8.59 -1.79
C LEU A 190 3.94 -7.61 -1.12
N MET A 191 4.40 -6.62 -1.87
CA MET A 191 5.14 -5.48 -1.34
C MET A 191 4.26 -4.24 -1.49
N ASN A 192 3.92 -3.62 -0.37
CA ASN A 192 3.06 -2.44 -0.35
C ASN A 192 3.84 -1.22 0.12
N TYR A 193 3.68 -0.09 -0.57
CA TYR A 193 4.34 1.17 -0.26
C TYR A 193 3.30 2.20 0.17
N GLY A 194 3.48 2.73 1.38
CA GLY A 194 2.78 3.92 1.86
C GLY A 194 3.55 5.18 1.51
N ILE A 195 3.70 6.09 2.49
CA ILE A 195 4.58 7.25 2.34
C ILE A 195 6.03 6.77 2.34
N ILE A 196 6.77 7.08 1.28
CA ILE A 196 8.21 6.82 1.19
C ILE A 196 8.93 8.18 1.16
N ALA A 197 9.62 8.52 2.23
CA ALA A 197 10.48 9.70 2.24
C ALA A 197 11.68 9.48 1.30
N ARG A 198 12.19 10.57 0.71
CA ARG A 198 13.37 10.53 -0.17
C ARG A 198 14.54 9.85 0.57
N PRO A 199 15.05 8.71 0.07
CA PRO A 199 16.13 8.00 0.72
C PRO A 199 17.45 8.74 0.58
N THR A 200 18.27 8.61 1.62
CA THR A 200 19.65 9.12 1.68
C THR A 200 20.68 8.05 1.34
N HIS A 201 20.25 6.80 1.24
CA HIS A 201 21.05 5.61 0.98
C HIS A 201 20.57 4.88 -0.27
N ARG A 202 21.36 3.89 -0.71
CA ARG A 202 20.90 2.89 -1.68
C ARG A 202 19.75 2.09 -1.08
N VAL A 203 18.86 1.62 -1.94
CA VAL A 203 17.68 0.86 -1.52
C VAL A 203 17.53 -0.33 -2.45
N GLU A 204 17.56 -1.56 -1.97
CA GLU A 204 17.16 -2.70 -2.82
C GLU A 204 15.72 -3.11 -2.49
N ALA A 205 14.85 -3.20 -3.49
CA ALA A 205 13.54 -3.80 -3.32
C ALA A 205 13.32 -4.93 -4.32
N GLY A 206 12.82 -6.06 -3.84
CA GLY A 206 12.69 -7.28 -4.61
C GLY A 206 12.88 -8.52 -3.76
N TYR A 207 13.37 -9.59 -4.37
CA TYR A 207 13.65 -10.84 -3.66
C TYR A 207 14.78 -11.60 -4.35
N ASP A 208 15.41 -12.49 -3.61
CA ASP A 208 16.51 -13.33 -4.09
C ASP A 208 16.55 -14.66 -3.33
N THR A 209 16.98 -15.72 -4.00
CA THR A 209 17.14 -17.05 -3.41
C THR A 209 18.61 -17.42 -3.23
N ILE A 210 18.87 -18.51 -2.52
CA ILE A 210 20.17 -19.16 -2.47
C ILE A 210 20.71 -19.37 -3.89
N ASN A 211 21.95 -18.92 -4.13
CA ASN A 211 22.64 -18.90 -5.42
C ASN A 211 21.90 -18.12 -6.53
N SER A 212 20.91 -17.29 -6.16
CA SER A 212 20.10 -16.50 -7.07
C SER A 212 19.43 -17.29 -8.19
N THR A 213 19.03 -18.54 -7.89
CA THR A 213 18.27 -19.39 -8.82
C THR A 213 16.97 -18.71 -9.26
N HIS A 214 16.36 -17.93 -8.36
CA HIS A 214 15.23 -17.05 -8.62
C HIS A 214 15.49 -15.70 -7.95
N HIS A 215 15.35 -14.62 -8.71
CA HIS A 215 15.58 -13.28 -8.20
C HIS A 215 14.80 -12.26 -9.02
N LEU A 216 14.49 -11.14 -8.39
CA LEU A 216 13.90 -9.97 -9.04
C LEU A 216 14.33 -8.73 -8.27
N SER A 217 14.82 -7.73 -9.00
CA SER A 217 14.99 -6.37 -8.50
C SER A 217 13.87 -5.50 -9.10
N ILE A 218 13.14 -4.77 -8.27
CA ILE A 218 12.14 -3.80 -8.74
C ILE A 218 12.91 -2.66 -9.42
N PRO A 219 12.71 -2.41 -10.73
CA PRO A 219 13.55 -1.47 -11.46
C PRO A 219 13.55 -0.06 -10.86
N GLY A 220 14.73 0.55 -10.78
CA GLY A 220 14.94 1.92 -10.31
C GLY A 220 14.97 2.09 -8.78
N THR A 221 14.93 1.00 -8.02
CA THR A 221 15.04 1.02 -6.54
C THR A 221 16.50 1.13 -6.09
N TYR A 222 17.42 0.30 -6.62
CA TYR A 222 18.84 0.23 -6.19
C TYR A 222 19.57 1.58 -6.09
N LEU A 223 19.39 2.44 -7.11
CA LEU A 223 19.99 3.77 -7.18
C LEU A 223 19.06 4.88 -6.66
N ALA A 224 17.95 4.52 -6.03
CA ALA A 224 16.89 5.41 -5.57
C ALA A 224 16.27 6.33 -6.64
N GLN A 225 16.48 6.03 -7.92
CA GLN A 225 16.10 6.90 -9.05
C GLN A 225 14.58 7.00 -9.24
N LEU A 226 13.83 5.94 -8.90
CA LEU A 226 12.38 5.88 -9.11
C LEU A 226 11.57 5.81 -7.81
N LEU A 227 12.21 6.02 -6.64
CA LEU A 227 11.54 5.83 -5.34
C LEU A 227 10.52 6.93 -4.98
N ASN A 228 10.65 8.11 -5.57
CA ASN A 228 9.57 9.12 -5.47
C ASN A 228 8.32 8.69 -6.24
N ARG A 229 8.43 7.65 -7.09
CA ARG A 229 7.35 7.12 -7.93
C ARG A 229 6.88 5.73 -7.47
N THR A 230 7.56 5.03 -6.58
CA THR A 230 7.18 3.65 -6.18
C THR A 230 5.79 3.58 -5.55
N ALA A 231 5.32 4.64 -4.87
CA ALA A 231 3.93 4.74 -4.41
C ALA A 231 2.88 4.72 -5.56
N TYR A 232 3.32 4.89 -6.82
CA TYR A 232 2.49 4.89 -8.02
C TYR A 232 2.82 3.76 -9.00
N LEU A 233 3.95 3.07 -8.80
CA LEU A 233 4.34 1.92 -9.62
C LEU A 233 3.62 0.66 -9.12
N SER A 234 3.28 -0.21 -10.06
CA SER A 234 2.63 -1.48 -9.76
C SER A 234 2.82 -2.47 -10.90
N ASN A 235 2.83 -3.76 -10.57
CA ASN A 235 2.65 -4.85 -11.53
C ASN A 235 1.22 -5.42 -11.58
N VAL A 236 0.35 -5.01 -10.67
CA VAL A 236 -1.02 -5.51 -10.52
C VAL A 236 -2.07 -4.40 -10.63
N ASN A 237 -1.66 -3.24 -11.20
CA ASN A 237 -2.52 -2.07 -11.40
C ASN A 237 -3.13 -1.50 -10.10
N VAL A 238 -2.46 -1.69 -8.97
CA VAL A 238 -2.81 -1.10 -7.67
C VAL A 238 -1.67 -0.19 -7.23
N PRO A 239 -1.88 1.15 -7.11
CA PRO A 239 -0.81 2.09 -6.77
C PRO A 239 -0.01 1.64 -5.54
N GLY A 240 1.31 1.54 -5.70
CA GLY A 240 2.22 1.20 -4.60
C GLY A 240 2.20 -0.27 -4.20
N ARG A 241 1.58 -1.16 -4.99
CA ARG A 241 1.55 -2.60 -4.73
C ARG A 241 2.24 -3.38 -5.82
N PHE A 242 3.11 -4.27 -5.38
CA PHE A 242 3.68 -5.33 -6.19
C PHE A 242 3.24 -6.69 -5.65
N ALA A 243 2.86 -7.62 -6.52
CA ALA A 243 2.52 -8.99 -6.14
C ALA A 243 3.33 -10.00 -6.96
N PHE A 244 3.92 -10.98 -6.30
CA PHE A 244 4.74 -12.02 -6.92
C PHE A 244 4.25 -13.38 -6.47
N ARG A 245 4.05 -14.30 -7.41
CA ARG A 245 3.91 -15.72 -7.10
C ARG A 245 5.30 -16.31 -6.85
N VAL A 246 5.46 -17.00 -5.73
CA VAL A 246 6.77 -17.46 -5.22
C VAL A 246 6.77 -18.93 -4.79
N ASP A 247 5.71 -19.71 -5.04
CA ASP A 247 5.73 -21.16 -4.74
C ASP A 247 6.60 -21.96 -5.72
N ASN A 248 6.70 -21.53 -6.98
CA ASN A 248 7.42 -22.25 -8.02
C ASN A 248 8.20 -21.30 -8.94
N GLY A 249 9.32 -21.77 -9.47
CA GLY A 249 10.35 -21.05 -10.21
C GLY A 249 9.99 -20.53 -11.60
N SER A 250 8.70 -20.43 -11.94
CA SER A 250 8.27 -19.87 -13.21
C SER A 250 8.64 -18.38 -13.24
N ARG A 251 9.55 -18.02 -14.15
CA ARG A 251 10.00 -16.64 -14.37
C ARG A 251 8.78 -15.73 -14.39
N VAL A 252 8.64 -14.90 -13.37
CA VAL A 252 7.76 -13.74 -13.45
C VAL A 252 8.32 -12.93 -14.61
N THR A 253 7.64 -12.97 -15.77
CA THR A 253 7.85 -11.97 -16.82
C THR A 253 7.68 -10.64 -16.12
N VAL A 254 8.77 -9.86 -16.02
CA VAL A 254 8.77 -8.54 -15.37
C VAL A 254 7.50 -7.84 -15.83
N PRO A 255 6.50 -7.67 -14.97
CA PRO A 255 5.25 -7.10 -15.43
C PRO A 255 5.63 -5.68 -15.80
N VAL A 256 5.23 -5.26 -17.00
CA VAL A 256 5.49 -3.91 -17.49
C VAL A 256 5.14 -2.96 -16.36
N LEU A 257 6.14 -2.24 -15.83
CA LEU A 257 5.92 -1.22 -14.82
C LEU A 257 4.95 -0.22 -15.41
N ARG A 258 3.72 -0.21 -14.89
CA ARG A 258 2.72 0.78 -15.29
C ARG A 258 2.58 1.75 -14.12
N SER A 259 2.47 3.03 -14.45
CA SER A 259 1.85 3.97 -13.53
C SER A 259 0.41 3.50 -13.33
N ALA A 260 0.07 3.11 -12.11
CA ALA A 260 -1.32 2.85 -11.79
C ALA A 260 -2.13 4.15 -12.02
N PRO A 261 -3.36 4.07 -12.56
CA PRO A 261 -4.20 5.24 -12.74
C PRO A 261 -4.34 6.01 -11.43
N ALA A 262 -4.25 7.34 -11.49
CA ALA A 262 -4.63 8.16 -10.34
C ALA A 262 -6.10 7.83 -9.99
N PRO A 263 -6.47 7.75 -8.70
CA PRO A 263 -7.86 7.56 -8.31
C PRO A 263 -8.68 8.66 -8.97
N GLN A 264 -9.64 8.28 -9.81
CA GLN A 264 -10.58 9.24 -10.35
C GLN A 264 -11.32 9.84 -9.16
N GLN A 265 -11.22 11.16 -8.96
CA GLN A 265 -12.13 11.85 -8.05
C GLN A 265 -13.54 11.45 -8.45
N ALA A 266 -14.33 10.98 -7.49
CA ALA A 266 -15.72 10.64 -7.73
C ALA A 266 -16.40 11.86 -8.35
N CYS A 267 -16.68 11.80 -9.66
CA CYS A 267 -17.49 12.81 -10.31
C CYS A 267 -18.89 12.68 -9.73
N SER A 268 -19.25 13.61 -8.84
CA SER A 268 -20.62 13.76 -8.38
C SER A 268 -21.48 14.18 -9.58
N VAL A 269 -22.29 13.26 -10.09
CA VAL A 269 -23.31 13.53 -11.09
C VAL A 269 -24.34 14.46 -10.43
N THR A 270 -24.28 15.75 -10.74
CA THR A 270 -25.34 16.67 -10.35
C THR A 270 -26.43 16.57 -11.41
N THR A 271 -27.50 15.82 -11.13
CA THR A 271 -28.71 15.89 -11.94
C THR A 271 -29.41 17.21 -11.62
N SER A 272 -29.23 18.23 -12.46
CA SER A 272 -30.11 19.40 -12.39
C SER A 272 -31.47 19.02 -12.99
N SER A 273 -32.49 18.87 -12.15
CA SER A 273 -33.88 18.75 -12.61
C SER A 273 -34.32 20.10 -13.19
N ALA A 274 -34.52 20.17 -14.50
CA ALA A 274 -35.20 21.30 -15.12
C ALA A 274 -36.70 21.27 -14.77
N PRO A 275 -37.37 22.42 -14.55
CA PRO A 275 -38.80 22.46 -14.30
C PRO A 275 -39.60 22.09 -15.56
N SER A 276 -40.62 21.25 -15.37
CA SER A 276 -41.53 20.80 -16.40
C SER A 276 -42.47 21.92 -16.88
N HIS A 277 -42.36 22.31 -18.15
CA HIS A 277 -43.45 22.97 -18.87
C HIS A 277 -44.07 21.98 -19.86
N LYS A 278 -45.36 21.70 -19.69
CA LYS A 278 -46.18 20.94 -20.64
C LYS A 278 -46.43 21.78 -21.89
N SER A 279 -46.03 21.28 -23.05
CA SER A 279 -46.58 21.60 -24.36
C SER A 279 -46.23 20.47 -25.33
N ALA A 280 -47.17 20.11 -26.19
CA ALA A 280 -47.19 18.87 -26.95
C ALA A 280 -46.16 18.82 -28.10
N GLY A 281 -45.58 17.63 -28.30
CA GLY A 281 -45.11 17.16 -29.62
C GLY A 281 -43.73 17.59 -30.09
N GLN A 282 -42.66 16.98 -29.55
CA GLN A 282 -41.44 16.61 -30.30
C GLN A 282 -40.48 15.84 -29.38
N LEU A 283 -39.92 14.72 -29.88
CA LEU A 283 -38.79 14.03 -29.24
C LEU A 283 -37.50 14.82 -29.50
N PRO A 284 -36.66 15.05 -28.48
CA PRO A 284 -35.23 15.20 -28.72
C PRO A 284 -34.45 14.16 -27.90
N PHE A 285 -33.71 13.31 -28.62
CA PHE A 285 -32.54 12.65 -28.07
C PHE A 285 -31.55 13.74 -27.63
N SER A 286 -31.24 13.81 -26.34
CA SER A 286 -30.11 14.59 -25.83
C SER A 286 -29.19 13.65 -25.08
N PHE A 287 -28.00 13.42 -25.64
CA PHE A 287 -26.90 12.78 -24.92
C PHE A 287 -26.35 13.77 -23.89
N PRO A 288 -26.09 13.36 -22.64
CA PRO A 288 -25.39 14.23 -21.70
C PRO A 288 -23.98 14.50 -22.23
N ALA A 289 -23.66 15.77 -22.46
CA ALA A 289 -22.31 16.21 -22.79
C ALA A 289 -21.40 15.99 -21.58
N ARG A 290 -20.39 15.12 -21.72
CA ARG A 290 -19.27 15.06 -20.79
C ARG A 290 -18.41 16.30 -20.99
N GLN A 291 -18.42 17.24 -20.04
CA GLN A 291 -17.34 18.21 -19.93
C GLN A 291 -16.20 17.58 -19.12
N CYS A 292 -15.31 16.88 -19.81
CA CYS A 292 -13.97 16.64 -19.29
C CYS A 292 -13.18 17.93 -19.50
N ARG A 293 -12.85 18.65 -18.43
CA ARG A 293 -11.74 19.62 -18.51
C ARG A 293 -10.47 18.82 -18.41
N ASP A 294 -9.76 18.70 -19.53
CA ASP A 294 -8.40 18.19 -19.53
C ASP A 294 -7.55 19.06 -18.59
N ALA A 295 -6.84 18.41 -17.67
CA ALA A 295 -5.74 19.07 -16.97
C ALA A 295 -4.65 19.40 -17.99
N PRO A 296 -4.01 20.57 -17.95
CA PRO A 296 -2.89 20.84 -18.83
C PRO A 296 -1.77 19.84 -18.53
N ALA A 297 -1.27 19.19 -19.57
CA ALA A 297 -0.09 18.34 -19.51
C ALA A 297 1.14 19.16 -19.09
N PRO A 298 2.12 18.55 -18.37
CA PRO A 298 3.39 19.20 -18.05
C PRO A 298 4.24 19.51 -19.27
#